data_AF-A0A6A0B6R1-F1
#
_entry.id   AF-A0A6A0B6R1-F1
#
_cell.length_a   1.000
_cell.length_b   1.000
_cell.length_c   1.000
_cell.angle_alpha   90.00
_cell.angle_beta   90.00
_cell.angle_gamma   90.00
#
_symmetry.space_group_name_H-M   'P 1'
#
loop_
_entity.id
_entity.type
_entity.pdbx_description
1 polymer ?
#
loop_
_entity_poly.entity_id
_entity_poly.type
_entity_poly.pdbx_seq_one_letter_code
_entity_poly.pdbx_strand_id
1 'polypeptide(L)'
;MVQKLAQTILQEAAAFGASDIYLLPQKEGFSVIFRNSLRREIFRDFSDAEGQGLISHFKFTAGMNVGEKRRPQLGSCLYEVNHGEK
;
A
#
# COMPACT_ATOMS: atom_id res chain seq x y z
N MET A 1 2.42 -3.15 14.01
CA MET A 1 3.55 -2.51 13.28
C MET A 1 3.19 -2.44 11.81
N VAL A 2 3.50 -1.32 11.16
CA VAL A 2 3.08 -1.00 9.77
C VAL A 2 3.42 -2.09 8.75
N GLN A 3 4.54 -2.80 8.92
CA GLN A 3 4.93 -3.92 8.05
C GLN A 3 3.88 -5.04 7.99
N LYS A 4 3.26 -5.39 9.13
CA LYS A 4 2.19 -6.41 9.16
C LYS A 4 0.98 -5.94 8.37
N LEU A 5 0.61 -4.67 8.50
CA LEU A 5 -0.49 -4.08 7.74
C LEU A 5 -0.19 -4.07 6.24
N ALA A 6 1.03 -3.68 5.85
CA ALA A 6 1.48 -3.74 4.46
C ALA A 6 1.42 -5.16 3.89
N GLN A 7 1.85 -6.18 4.66
CA GLN A 7 1.73 -7.58 4.26
C GLN A 7 0.26 -7.99 4.08
N THR A 8 -0.63 -7.65 5.01
CA THR A 8 -2.06 -7.93 4.87
C THR A 8 -2.64 -7.29 3.62
N ILE A 9 -2.34 -6.02 3.35
CA ILE A 9 -2.80 -5.33 2.14
C ILE A 9 -2.33 -6.05 0.87
N LEU A 10 -1.05 -6.44 0.82
CA LEU A 10 -0.50 -7.15 -0.35
C LEU A 10 -1.08 -8.56 -0.53
N GLN A 11 -1.31 -9.29 0.56
CA GLN A 11 -1.97 -10.61 0.53
C GLN A 11 -3.40 -10.51 -0.01
N GLU A 12 -4.18 -9.57 0.52
CA GLU A 12 -5.57 -9.35 0.11
C GLU A 12 -5.65 -8.86 -1.35
N ALA A 13 -4.73 -7.96 -1.75
CA ALA A 13 -4.63 -7.51 -3.13
C ALA A 13 -4.28 -8.66 -4.09
N ALA A 14 -3.36 -9.55 -3.70
CA ALA A 14 -3.03 -10.73 -4.49
C ALA A 14 -4.22 -11.69 -4.59
N ALA A 15 -4.94 -11.95 -3.50
CA ALA A 15 -6.15 -12.78 -3.49
C ALA A 15 -7.28 -12.18 -4.34
N PHE A 16 -7.40 -10.85 -4.38
CA PHE A 16 -8.32 -10.12 -5.25
C PHE A 16 -7.91 -10.15 -6.74
N GLY A 17 -6.67 -10.53 -7.05
CA GLY A 17 -6.10 -10.43 -8.39
C GLY A 17 -5.88 -8.97 -8.83
N ALA A 18 -5.49 -8.11 -7.88
CA ALA A 18 -5.23 -6.70 -8.15
C ALA A 18 -4.00 -6.53 -9.07
N SER A 19 -4.15 -5.73 -10.13
CA SER A 19 -3.04 -5.20 -10.91
C SER A 19 -2.42 -3.97 -10.26
N ASP A 20 -3.23 -3.18 -9.54
CA ASP A 20 -2.80 -1.94 -8.91
C ASP A 20 -3.40 -1.81 -7.51
N ILE A 21 -2.63 -1.23 -6.60
CA ILE A 21 -3.07 -0.80 -5.28
C ILE A 21 -2.90 0.71 -5.21
N TYR A 22 -4.00 1.42 -4.98
CA TYR A 22 -3.97 2.86 -4.74
C TYR A 22 -4.05 3.13 -3.25
N LEU A 23 -3.14 3.96 -2.74
CA LEU A 23 -3.22 4.55 -1.41
C LEU A 23 -3.46 6.05 -1.59
N LEU A 24 -4.72 6.47 -1.51
CA LEU A 24 -5.14 7.84 -1.85
C LEU A 24 -5.50 8.63 -0.60
N PRO A 25 -5.01 9.87 -0.45
CA PRO A 25 -5.44 10.73 0.65
C PRO A 25 -6.93 11.07 0.51
N GLN A 26 -7.63 11.11 1.63
CA GLN A 26 -8.99 11.62 1.75
C GLN A 26 -9.01 12.86 2.65
N LYS A 27 -10.19 13.44 2.88
CA LYS A 27 -10.36 14.56 3.83
C LYS A 27 -9.90 14.16 5.24
N GLU A 28 -10.17 12.91 5.63
CA GLU A 28 -9.79 12.34 6.91
C GLU A 28 -9.01 11.03 6.65
N GLY A 29 -7.68 11.14 6.59
CA GLY A 29 -6.80 9.98 6.43
C GLY A 29 -6.62 9.51 4.98
N PHE A 30 -6.65 8.19 4.76
CA PHE A 30 -6.31 7.55 3.49
C PHE A 30 -7.25 6.41 3.14
N SER A 31 -7.42 6.13 1.85
CA SER A 31 -8.14 4.97 1.36
C SER A 31 -7.21 4.06 0.59
N VAL A 32 -7.32 2.74 0.84
CA VAL A 32 -6.68 1.73 0.02
C VAL A 32 -7.73 1.15 -0.93
N ILE A 33 -7.43 1.20 -2.22
CA ILE A 33 -8.31 0.72 -3.29
C ILE A 33 -7.55 -0.30 -4.13
N PHE A 34 -8.14 -1.46 -4.34
CA PHE A 34 -7.64 -2.45 -5.27
C PHE A 34 -8.27 -2.26 -6.64
N ARG A 35 -7.48 -2.46 -7.68
CA ARG A 35 -7.94 -2.46 -9.07
C ARG A 35 -7.46 -3.71 -9.77
N ASN A 36 -8.36 -4.32 -10.52
CA ASN A 36 -8.02 -5.29 -11.56
C ASN A 36 -8.60 -4.80 -12.91
N SER A 37 -8.54 -5.63 -13.94
CA SER A 37 -9.04 -5.27 -15.28
C SER A 37 -10.54 -4.98 -15.34
N LEU A 38 -11.33 -5.47 -14.36
CA LEU A 38 -12.78 -5.39 -14.37
C LEU A 38 -13.31 -4.25 -13.50
N ARG A 39 -12.74 -4.07 -12.29
CA ARG A 39 -13.31 -3.14 -11.31
C ARG A 39 -12.26 -2.57 -10.34
N ARG A 40 -12.72 -1.55 -9.61
CA ARG A 40 -12.06 -0.99 -8.43
C ARG A 40 -12.91 -1.27 -7.20
N GLU A 41 -12.27 -1.65 -6.10
CA GLU A 41 -12.93 -1.96 -4.82
C GLU A 41 -12.16 -1.29 -3.67
N ILE A 42 -12.88 -0.57 -2.81
CA ILE A 42 -12.29 0.01 -1.59
C ILE A 42 -12.00 -1.16 -0.64
N PHE A 43 -10.74 -1.38 -0.33
CA PHE A 43 -10.33 -2.38 0.64
C PHE A 43 -10.64 -1.91 2.06
N ARG A 44 -10.16 -0.71 2.42
CA ARG A 44 -10.30 -0.12 3.75
C ARG A 44 -9.87 1.36 3.75
N ASP A 45 -10.51 2.14 4.61
CA ASP A 45 -10.05 3.48 5.00
C ASP A 45 -9.19 3.42 6.26
N PHE A 46 -8.14 4.24 6.29
CA PHE A 46 -7.09 4.28 7.30
C PHE A 46 -6.97 5.67 7.88
N SER A 47 -6.54 5.75 9.14
CA SER A 47 -6.16 7.03 9.73
C SER A 47 -4.98 7.67 9.00
N ASP A 48 -4.78 8.99 9.17
CA ASP A 48 -3.62 9.68 8.60
C ASP A 48 -2.29 9.05 9.06
N ALA A 49 -2.19 8.69 10.34
CA ALA A 49 -1.01 8.05 10.90
C ALA A 49 -0.70 6.70 10.24
N GLU A 50 -1.71 5.85 10.01
CA GLU A 50 -1.54 4.57 9.33
C GLU A 50 -1.15 4.75 7.87
N GLY A 51 -1.82 5.64 7.14
CA GLY A 51 -1.53 5.93 5.73
C GLY A 51 -0.13 6.51 5.53
N GLN A 52 0.27 7.50 6.33
CA GLN A 52 1.64 8.05 6.31
C GLN A 52 2.69 6.99 6.68
N GLY A 53 2.37 6.12 7.64
CA GLY A 53 3.18 4.97 7.99
C GLY A 53 3.40 4.05 6.78
N LEU A 54 2.32 3.68 6.08
CA LEU A 54 2.37 2.82 4.89
C LEU A 54 3.21 3.45 3.78
N ILE A 55 3.00 4.74 3.46
CA ILE A 55 3.82 5.45 2.45
C ILE A 55 5.30 5.41 2.83
N SER A 56 5.63 5.69 4.10
CA SER A 56 7.01 5.70 4.57
C SER A 56 7.65 4.31 4.48
N HIS A 57 6.89 3.27 4.84
CA HIS A 57 7.31 1.87 4.75
C HIS A 57 7.62 1.46 3.30
N PHE A 58 6.70 1.72 2.36
CA PHE A 58 6.92 1.39 0.95
C PHE A 58 8.04 2.22 0.32
N LYS A 59 8.16 3.51 0.68
CA LYS A 59 9.30 4.34 0.26
C LYS A 59 10.62 3.76 0.72
N PHE A 60 10.75 3.46 2.01
CA PHE A 60 11.96 2.88 2.57
C PHE A 60 12.31 1.55 1.88
N THR A 61 11.33 0.66 1.74
CA THR A 61 11.54 -0.67 1.14
C THR A 61 11.99 -0.59 -0.32
N ALA A 62 11.49 0.41 -1.07
CA ALA A 62 11.86 0.62 -2.47
C ALA A 62 13.05 1.57 -2.68
N GLY A 63 13.81 1.90 -1.63
CA GLY A 63 14.98 2.78 -1.74
C GLY A 63 14.66 4.24 -2.08
N MET A 64 13.43 4.68 -1.87
CA MET A 64 12.99 6.06 -2.08
C MET A 64 13.31 6.95 -0.89
N ASN A 65 13.36 8.27 -1.11
CA ASN A 65 13.56 9.25 -0.05
C ASN A 65 12.26 9.47 0.75
N VAL A 66 12.25 8.99 1.99
CA VAL A 66 11.11 9.10 2.93
C VAL A 66 10.81 10.56 3.31
N GLY A 67 11.84 11.40 3.45
CA GLY A 67 11.71 12.80 3.84
C GLY A 67 11.18 13.72 2.74
N GLU A 68 11.36 13.36 1.46
CA GLU A 68 10.85 14.15 0.34
C GLU A 68 9.38 13.82 0.06
N LYS A 69 8.51 14.84 0.15
CA LYS A 69 7.05 14.75 0.01
C LYS A 69 6.47 15.65 -1.08
N ARG A 70 7.28 16.50 -1.72
CA ARG A 70 6.84 17.52 -2.68
C ARG A 70 7.00 17.09 -4.14
N ARG A 71 7.93 16.16 -4.42
CA ARG A 71 8.23 15.69 -5.78
C ARG A 71 7.87 14.21 -5.95
N PRO A 72 7.38 13.80 -7.14
CA PRO A 72 7.19 12.40 -7.47
C PRO A 72 8.49 11.60 -7.33
N GLN A 73 8.35 10.32 -6.97
CA GLN A 73 9.46 9.37 -6.88
C GLN A 73 9.02 8.04 -7.49
N LEU A 74 9.94 7.35 -8.13
CA LEU A 74 9.75 6.01 -8.68
C LEU A 74 10.74 5.08 -7.99
N GLY A 75 10.27 3.90 -7.59
CA GLY A 75 11.08 2.89 -6.93
C GLY A 75 10.49 1.51 -7.18
N SER A 76 11.29 0.49 -6.94
CA SER A 76 10.90 -0.91 -7.03
C SER A 76 11.54 -1.69 -5.90
N CYS A 77 10.86 -2.71 -5.41
CA CYS A 77 11.41 -3.65 -4.45
C CYS A 77 10.91 -5.06 -4.75
N LEU A 78 11.70 -6.05 -4.35
CA LEU A 78 11.16 -7.38 -4.08
C LEU A 78 10.55 -7.33 -2.67
N TYR A 79 9.25 -7.55 -2.57
CA TYR A 79 8.55 -7.54 -1.30
C TYR A 79 8.13 -8.96 -0.95
N GLU A 80 8.66 -9.52 0.13
CA GLU A 80 8.27 -10.85 0.60
C GLU A 80 6.87 -10.82 1.22
N VAL A 81 5.96 -11.53 0.56
CA VAL A 81 4.59 -11.72 1.03
C VAL A 81 4.44 -13.19 1.40
N ASN A 82 4.57 -13.50 2.69
CA ASN A 82 4.33 -14.85 3.19
C ASN A 82 2.90 -15.25 2.82
N HIS A 83 2.73 -16.13 1.85
CA HIS A 83 1.45 -16.80 1.69
C HIS A 83 1.37 -17.76 2.87
N GLY A 84 0.47 -17.47 3.83
CA GLY A 84 0.20 -18.44 4.88
C GLY A 84 -0.12 -19.77 4.19
N GLU A 85 0.71 -20.77 4.42
CA GLU A 85 0.33 -22.15 4.13
C GLU A 85 -1.00 -22.38 4.87
N LYS A 86 -2.02 -22.77 4.10
CA LYS A 86 -3.32 -23.13 4.65
C LYS A 86 -3.20 -24.32 5.59
#